data_AF-A0A257VGW1-F1
#
_entry.id   AF-A0A257VGW1-F1
#
_cell.length_a   1.000
_cell.length_b   1.000
_cell.length_c   1.000
_cell.angle_alpha   90.00
_cell.angle_beta   90.00
_cell.angle_gamma   90.00
#
_symmetry.space_group_name_H-M   'P 1'
#
loop_
_entity.id
_entity.type
_entity.pdbx_description
1 polymer ?
#
loop_
_entity_poly.entity_id
_entity_poly.type
_entity_poly.pdbx_seq_one_letter_code
_entity_poly.pdbx_strand_id
1 'polypeptide(L)'
;MPFSRVIWIVLDSVGIGEMPDAASYGDAGSNTLGNIARLRPLHLPNFAALGLGNIAPVTGVGPVDQPTAAYGKCTLASPGKDTTTGHWEMVGIHLDQPLPLYPNGFDPAFMKAFEDRIGRDTLGNKAASGTEIIAELGDEHVRTGSPIIYTSADSVFQIAAHEEVIPLWELYKICEVAREMLPGIGRIIARPFEGESGAYRRTANRKDYAMPPAPGMLLDQLAAAKVPVHSVGKIFDVFLGRGIQLYDKTKTNADGMAKTLAAMADSKSGLIFVNLVDFDMLYGHRNDVEGYA
;
A
#
# COMPACT_ATOMS: atom_id res chain seq x y z
N MET A 1 11.69 28.30 11.30
CA MET A 1 10.71 27.71 10.36
C MET A 1 9.40 28.47 10.51
N PRO A 2 8.70 28.82 9.42
CA PRO A 2 7.45 29.60 9.48
C PRO A 2 6.31 28.84 10.20
N PHE A 3 6.38 27.52 10.25
CA PHE A 3 5.49 26.66 11.03
C PHE A 3 6.30 25.85 12.03
N SER A 4 5.81 25.73 13.27
CA SER A 4 6.41 24.84 14.27
C SER A 4 6.03 23.37 14.03
N ARG A 5 4.86 23.14 13.44
CA ARG A 5 4.28 21.83 13.18
C ARG A 5 3.57 21.77 11.83
N VAL A 6 3.67 20.64 11.15
CA VAL A 6 2.91 20.31 9.93
C VAL A 6 2.05 19.08 10.22
N ILE A 7 0.79 19.12 9.78
CA ILE A 7 -0.13 17.97 9.83
C ILE A 7 -0.40 17.60 8.38
N TRP A 8 0.13 16.46 7.97
CA TRP A 8 -0.01 15.94 6.62
C TRP A 8 -1.00 14.78 6.64
N ILE A 9 -2.15 14.97 6.01
CA ILE A 9 -3.19 13.94 5.91
C ILE A 9 -3.30 13.48 4.47
N VAL A 10 -3.13 12.18 4.24
CA VAL A 10 -3.40 11.50 2.98
C VAL A 10 -4.78 10.87 3.10
N LEU A 11 -5.69 11.27 2.20
CA LEU A 11 -6.94 10.55 1.98
C LEU A 11 -6.64 9.52 0.89
N ASP A 12 -6.38 8.28 1.28
CA ASP A 12 -5.88 7.26 0.35
C ASP A 12 -6.88 7.06 -0.81
N SER A 13 -6.36 6.91 -2.03
CA SER A 13 -7.09 6.81 -3.30
C SER A 13 -8.11 7.90 -3.70
N VAL A 14 -8.27 9.00 -2.93
CA VAL A 14 -9.19 10.10 -3.24
C VAL A 14 -8.69 11.00 -4.39
N GLY A 15 -8.72 10.47 -5.61
CA GLY A 15 -8.31 11.16 -6.83
C GLY A 15 -9.32 12.21 -7.33
N ILE A 16 -8.82 13.26 -8.00
CA ILE A 16 -9.61 14.39 -8.53
C ILE A 16 -9.56 14.48 -10.07
N GLY A 17 -9.54 13.33 -10.73
CA GLY A 17 -9.49 13.21 -12.19
C GLY A 17 -8.25 12.47 -12.68
N GLU A 18 -8.29 12.09 -13.95
CA GLU A 18 -7.23 11.34 -14.61
C GLU A 18 -5.93 12.16 -14.72
N MET A 19 -4.80 11.45 -14.67
CA MET A 19 -3.50 12.01 -15.00
C MET A 19 -3.30 12.08 -16.53
N PRO A 20 -2.40 12.95 -17.03
CA PRO A 20 -2.13 13.05 -18.48
C PRO A 20 -1.74 11.73 -19.16
N ASP A 21 -1.17 10.78 -18.42
CA ASP A 21 -0.71 9.47 -18.87
C ASP A 21 -1.66 8.32 -18.51
N ALA A 22 -2.88 8.60 -18.02
CA ALA A 22 -3.83 7.59 -17.56
C ALA A 22 -4.13 6.49 -18.60
N ALA A 23 -4.13 6.83 -19.89
CA ALA A 23 -4.32 5.86 -20.98
C ALA A 23 -3.26 4.74 -20.97
N SER A 24 -2.01 5.03 -20.58
CA SER A 24 -0.93 4.04 -20.46
C SER A 24 -1.19 3.01 -19.36
N TYR A 25 -2.06 3.34 -18.40
CA TYR A 25 -2.45 2.47 -17.30
C TYR A 25 -3.85 1.86 -17.49
N GLY A 26 -4.50 2.12 -18.63
CA GLY A 26 -5.88 1.71 -18.89
C GLY A 26 -6.94 2.49 -18.11
N ASP A 27 -6.57 3.66 -17.56
CA ASP A 27 -7.41 4.45 -16.64
C ASP A 27 -8.01 5.70 -17.30
N ALA A 28 -8.05 5.75 -18.64
CA ALA A 28 -8.62 6.90 -19.36
C ALA A 28 -10.09 7.13 -18.93
N GLY A 29 -10.43 8.37 -18.59
CA GLY A 29 -11.72 8.79 -18.06
C GLY A 29 -11.91 8.58 -16.55
N SER A 30 -10.90 8.08 -15.83
CA SER A 30 -10.97 7.92 -14.38
C SER A 30 -11.13 9.27 -13.67
N ASN A 31 -12.04 9.32 -12.69
CA ASN A 31 -12.24 10.50 -11.84
C ASN A 31 -12.97 10.09 -10.56
N THR A 32 -12.23 9.69 -9.52
CA THR A 32 -12.82 9.16 -8.27
C THR A 32 -13.84 10.12 -7.67
N LEU A 33 -13.41 11.31 -7.23
CA LEU A 33 -14.30 12.31 -6.62
C LEU A 33 -15.43 12.74 -7.57
N GLY A 34 -15.13 13.00 -8.83
CA GLY A 34 -16.13 13.46 -9.80
C GLY A 34 -17.19 12.40 -10.12
N ASN A 35 -16.81 11.12 -10.21
CA ASN A 35 -17.74 10.03 -10.47
C ASN A 35 -18.61 9.73 -9.25
N ILE A 36 -18.04 9.74 -8.04
CA ILE A 36 -18.82 9.60 -6.80
C ILE A 36 -19.83 10.75 -6.70
N ALA A 37 -19.38 12.00 -6.85
CA ALA A 37 -20.23 13.18 -6.74
C ALA A 37 -21.38 13.23 -7.77
N ARG A 38 -21.23 12.57 -8.93
CA ARG A 38 -22.28 12.47 -9.95
C ARG A 38 -23.38 11.49 -9.56
N LEU A 39 -23.01 10.41 -8.88
CA LEU A 39 -23.94 9.36 -8.47
C LEU A 39 -24.55 9.64 -7.09
N ARG A 40 -23.83 10.37 -6.24
CA ARG A 40 -24.21 10.64 -4.85
C ARG A 40 -23.94 12.08 -4.44
N PRO A 41 -24.91 12.75 -3.79
CA PRO A 41 -24.67 14.06 -3.21
C PRO A 41 -23.58 14.01 -2.15
N LEU A 42 -22.51 14.78 -2.32
CA LEU A 42 -21.44 14.93 -1.34
C LEU A 42 -21.66 16.17 -0.49
N HIS A 43 -21.66 16.01 0.83
CA HIS A 43 -21.74 17.13 1.77
C HIS A 43 -20.36 17.44 2.37
N LEU A 44 -19.57 18.26 1.66
CA LEU A 44 -18.18 18.55 2.00
C LEU A 44 -17.94 20.07 2.26
N PRO A 45 -18.68 20.72 3.18
CA PRO A 45 -18.60 22.17 3.37
C PRO A 45 -17.21 22.65 3.82
N ASN A 46 -16.50 21.85 4.61
CA ASN A 46 -15.15 22.18 5.06
C ASN A 46 -14.14 22.14 3.90
N PHE A 47 -14.21 21.12 3.04
CA PHE A 47 -13.35 21.05 1.85
C PHE A 47 -13.70 22.12 0.81
N ALA A 48 -14.99 22.46 0.66
CA ALA A 48 -15.43 23.56 -0.18
C ALA A 48 -14.80 24.88 0.29
N ALA A 49 -14.86 25.17 1.60
CA ALA A 49 -14.25 26.36 2.19
C ALA A 49 -12.72 26.39 2.02
N LEU A 50 -12.05 25.23 2.07
CA LEU A 50 -10.61 25.11 1.80
C LEU A 50 -10.25 25.27 0.30
N GLY A 51 -11.23 25.20 -0.61
CA GLY A 51 -11.03 25.41 -2.04
C GLY A 51 -11.08 24.15 -2.92
N LEU A 52 -11.67 23.03 -2.46
CA LEU A 52 -11.79 21.81 -3.27
C LEU A 52 -12.47 22.05 -4.62
N GLY A 53 -13.59 22.79 -4.63
CA GLY A 53 -14.31 23.15 -5.85
C GLY A 53 -13.55 24.12 -6.77
N ASN A 54 -12.47 24.75 -6.28
CA ASN A 54 -11.58 25.60 -7.06
C ASN A 54 -10.47 24.80 -7.77
N ILE A 55 -10.19 23.55 -7.36
CA ILE A 55 -9.18 22.69 -8.00
C ILE A 55 -9.70 22.14 -9.33
N ALA A 56 -10.92 21.61 -9.32
CA ALA A 56 -11.60 21.05 -10.49
C ALA A 56 -13.12 21.01 -10.24
N PRO A 57 -13.96 20.94 -11.30
CA PRO A 57 -15.40 20.79 -11.13
C PRO A 57 -15.77 19.49 -10.39
N VAL A 58 -16.48 19.62 -9.27
CA VAL A 58 -17.04 18.50 -8.49
C VAL A 58 -18.52 18.77 -8.26
N THR A 59 -19.39 17.84 -8.66
CA THR A 59 -20.85 17.99 -8.52
C THR A 59 -21.24 18.24 -7.06
N GLY A 60 -22.01 19.30 -6.79
CA GLY A 60 -22.43 19.67 -5.43
C GLY A 60 -21.37 20.37 -4.58
N VAL A 61 -20.13 20.51 -5.07
CA VAL A 61 -19.04 21.23 -4.39
C VAL A 61 -18.49 22.29 -5.35
N GLY A 62 -19.16 23.44 -5.39
CA GLY A 62 -18.77 24.57 -6.25
C GLY A 62 -17.53 25.31 -5.75
N PRO A 63 -16.87 26.09 -6.63
CA PRO A 63 -15.78 26.97 -6.22
C PRO A 63 -16.29 28.06 -5.26
N VAL A 64 -15.40 28.55 -4.41
CA VAL A 64 -15.63 29.70 -3.52
C VAL A 64 -14.77 30.89 -3.92
N ASP A 65 -15.29 32.11 -3.77
CA ASP A 65 -14.56 33.33 -4.14
C ASP A 65 -13.37 33.61 -3.22
N GLN A 66 -13.49 33.25 -1.94
CA GLN A 66 -12.47 33.49 -0.91
C GLN A 66 -12.17 32.19 -0.15
N PRO A 67 -11.35 31.29 -0.72
CA PRO A 67 -10.95 30.07 -0.05
C PRO A 67 -10.08 30.36 1.18
N THR A 68 -10.23 29.54 2.22
CA THR A 68 -9.51 29.71 3.50
C THR A 68 -8.10 29.11 3.48
N ALA A 69 -7.72 28.44 2.39
CA ALA A 69 -6.42 27.80 2.21
C ALA A 69 -5.92 27.92 0.76
N ALA A 70 -4.63 27.63 0.57
CA ALA A 70 -4.09 27.39 -0.76
C ALA A 70 -4.56 26.02 -1.28
N TYR A 71 -4.78 25.93 -2.59
CA TYR A 71 -5.29 24.74 -3.25
C TYR A 71 -4.56 24.49 -4.57
N GLY A 72 -4.61 23.25 -5.04
CA GLY A 72 -4.01 22.82 -6.29
C GLY A 72 -4.11 21.32 -6.49
N LYS A 73 -3.53 20.82 -7.57
CA LYS A 73 -3.33 19.39 -7.83
C LYS A 73 -1.93 19.17 -8.39
N CYS A 74 -1.38 17.99 -8.17
CA CYS A 74 -0.10 17.56 -8.74
C CYS A 74 -0.30 16.30 -9.59
N THR A 75 0.63 16.08 -10.50
CA THR A 75 0.81 14.81 -11.21
C THR A 75 1.91 14.02 -10.52
N LEU A 76 1.80 12.69 -10.51
CA LEU A 76 2.91 11.83 -10.12
C LEU A 76 4.00 11.86 -11.20
N ALA A 77 5.26 11.95 -10.80
CA ALA A 77 6.42 11.91 -11.69
C ALA A 77 6.94 10.47 -11.87
N SER A 78 6.83 9.65 -10.83
CA SER A 78 7.23 8.26 -10.82
C SER A 78 6.27 7.40 -11.66
N PRO A 79 6.78 6.42 -12.41
CA PRO A 79 5.94 5.45 -13.09
C PRO A 79 5.36 4.47 -12.07
N GLY A 80 4.04 4.51 -11.87
CA GLY A 80 3.34 3.65 -10.93
C GLY A 80 2.07 4.31 -10.40
N LYS A 81 1.15 3.50 -9.89
CA LYS A 81 -0.11 3.96 -9.30
C LYS A 81 -0.46 3.26 -7.99
N ASP A 82 0.52 2.55 -7.40
CA ASP A 82 0.35 1.85 -6.14
C ASP A 82 0.64 2.77 -4.94
N THR A 83 0.13 2.39 -3.76
CA THR A 83 0.30 3.13 -2.50
C THR A 83 1.77 3.42 -2.18
N THR A 84 2.69 2.50 -2.46
CA THR A 84 4.11 2.66 -2.11
C THR A 84 4.73 3.76 -2.95
N THR A 85 4.57 3.69 -4.28
CA THR A 85 5.10 4.70 -5.22
C THR A 85 4.58 6.10 -4.88
N GLY A 86 3.27 6.25 -4.66
CA GLY A 86 2.68 7.55 -4.34
C GLY A 86 3.21 8.16 -3.03
N HIS A 87 3.31 7.35 -1.97
CA HIS A 87 3.83 7.83 -0.68
C HIS A 87 5.34 8.10 -0.73
N TRP A 88 6.09 7.30 -1.48
CA TRP A 88 7.53 7.49 -1.66
C TRP A 88 7.84 8.80 -2.38
N GLU A 89 7.09 9.13 -3.43
CA GLU A 89 7.27 10.40 -4.14
C GLU A 89 6.95 11.61 -3.27
N MET A 90 5.91 11.52 -2.43
CA MET A 90 5.60 12.56 -1.45
C MET A 90 6.79 12.91 -0.55
N VAL A 91 7.62 11.93 -0.18
CA VAL A 91 8.81 12.15 0.65
C VAL A 91 10.10 12.30 -0.17
N GLY A 92 9.99 12.50 -1.49
CA GLY A 92 11.10 12.83 -2.38
C GLY A 92 11.80 11.65 -3.05
N ILE A 93 11.27 10.43 -2.93
CA ILE A 93 11.79 9.25 -3.64
C ILE A 93 11.11 9.18 -5.01
N HIS A 94 11.90 9.36 -6.06
CA HIS A 94 11.42 9.21 -7.44
C HIS A 94 11.88 7.87 -7.98
N LEU A 95 10.95 7.10 -8.56
CA LEU A 95 11.31 5.86 -9.25
C LEU A 95 11.63 6.16 -10.71
N ASP A 96 12.72 5.60 -11.22
CA ASP A 96 13.06 5.69 -12.65
C ASP A 96 12.20 4.73 -13.50
N GLN A 97 11.72 3.65 -12.89
CA GLN A 97 10.99 2.55 -13.52
C GLN A 97 9.91 2.01 -12.57
N PRO A 98 8.77 1.52 -13.10
CA PRO A 98 7.73 0.96 -12.25
C PRO A 98 8.23 -0.32 -11.58
N LEU A 99 7.63 -0.68 -10.45
CA LEU A 99 7.91 -1.95 -9.81
C LEU A 99 7.57 -3.12 -10.77
N PRO A 100 8.42 -4.14 -10.88
CA PRO A 100 8.25 -5.20 -11.86
C PRO A 100 7.02 -6.06 -11.55
N LEU A 101 6.27 -6.41 -12.61
CA LEU A 101 5.13 -7.33 -12.55
C LEU A 101 5.50 -8.68 -13.19
N TYR A 102 4.79 -9.74 -12.78
CA TYR A 102 5.10 -11.11 -13.18
C TYR A 102 3.85 -11.88 -13.66
N PRO A 103 3.10 -11.39 -14.67
CA PRO A 103 1.83 -12.00 -15.08
C PRO A 103 1.97 -13.46 -15.53
N ASN A 104 3.15 -13.84 -16.03
CA ASN A 104 3.46 -15.19 -16.51
C ASN A 104 4.36 -15.98 -15.53
N GLY A 105 4.40 -15.56 -14.26
CA GLY A 105 5.32 -16.12 -13.26
C GLY A 105 6.72 -15.49 -13.32
N PHE A 106 7.57 -15.94 -12.41
CA PHE A 106 8.97 -15.54 -12.28
C PHE A 106 9.84 -16.34 -13.26
N ASP A 107 10.97 -15.75 -13.63
CA ASP A 107 11.92 -16.35 -14.56
C ASP A 107 12.37 -17.76 -14.09
N PRO A 108 12.40 -18.77 -14.97
CA PRO A 108 12.78 -20.13 -14.58
C PRO A 108 14.20 -20.25 -14.00
N ALA A 109 15.16 -19.47 -14.49
CA ALA A 109 16.52 -19.49 -13.95
C ALA A 109 16.58 -18.87 -12.55
N PHE A 110 15.80 -17.82 -12.31
CA PHE A 110 15.59 -17.29 -10.97
C PHE A 110 14.96 -18.33 -10.04
N MET A 111 13.87 -18.98 -10.46
CA MET A 111 13.19 -19.99 -9.64
C MET A 111 14.12 -21.14 -9.28
N LYS A 112 14.93 -21.61 -10.23
CA LYS A 112 15.91 -22.66 -9.96
C LYS A 112 16.96 -22.23 -8.93
N ALA A 113 17.50 -21.03 -9.07
CA ALA A 113 18.45 -20.50 -8.09
C ALA A 113 17.81 -20.33 -6.70
N PHE A 114 16.53 -19.95 -6.64
CA PHE A 114 15.79 -19.81 -5.39
C PHE A 114 15.58 -21.18 -4.72
N GLU A 115 15.14 -22.19 -5.47
CA GLU A 115 15.01 -23.59 -5.02
C GLU A 115 16.33 -24.14 -4.45
N ASP A 116 17.43 -23.94 -5.18
CA ASP A 116 18.76 -24.37 -4.74
C ASP A 116 19.18 -23.69 -3.43
N ARG A 117 18.77 -22.42 -3.20
CA ARG A 117 19.09 -21.64 -2.01
C ARG A 117 18.26 -22.06 -0.79
N ILE A 118 17.00 -22.43 -0.99
CA ILE A 118 16.11 -22.88 0.09
C ILE A 118 16.20 -24.39 0.34
N GLY A 119 16.84 -25.14 -0.57
CA GLY A 119 17.02 -26.59 -0.46
C GLY A 119 15.74 -27.39 -0.70
N ARG A 120 14.78 -26.84 -1.45
CA ARG A 120 13.46 -27.44 -1.74
C ARG A 120 13.02 -27.04 -3.14
N ASP A 121 12.34 -27.94 -3.84
CA ASP A 121 11.61 -27.60 -5.06
C ASP A 121 10.42 -26.67 -4.75
N THR A 122 9.87 -26.01 -5.75
CA THR A 122 8.70 -25.13 -5.62
C THR A 122 7.53 -25.58 -6.49
N LEU A 123 6.32 -25.15 -6.13
CA LEU A 123 5.09 -25.39 -6.88
C LEU A 123 4.50 -24.07 -7.40
N GLY A 124 3.74 -24.13 -8.50
CA GLY A 124 2.96 -23.00 -9.01
C GLY A 124 3.73 -22.13 -10.00
N ASN A 125 4.39 -21.07 -9.51
CA ASN A 125 5.04 -20.02 -10.29
C ASN A 125 4.12 -19.35 -11.34
N LYS A 126 2.95 -18.87 -10.91
CA LYS A 126 1.98 -18.19 -11.78
C LYS A 126 1.21 -17.09 -11.03
N ALA A 127 0.55 -16.21 -11.78
CA ALA A 127 -0.41 -15.27 -11.22
C ALA A 127 -1.69 -16.03 -10.81
N ALA A 128 -2.12 -15.89 -9.56
CA ALA A 128 -3.32 -16.57 -9.04
C ALA A 128 -3.86 -15.89 -7.78
N SER A 129 -5.16 -16.14 -7.49
CA SER A 129 -5.70 -15.85 -6.16
C SER A 129 -5.09 -16.77 -5.11
N GLY A 130 -4.81 -16.25 -3.91
CA GLY A 130 -4.27 -17.05 -2.81
C GLY A 130 -5.20 -18.19 -2.39
N THR A 131 -6.53 -18.04 -2.51
CA THR A 131 -7.47 -19.12 -2.21
C THR A 131 -7.45 -20.20 -3.29
N GLU A 132 -7.37 -19.79 -4.56
CA GLU A 132 -7.36 -20.69 -5.72
C GLU A 132 -6.10 -21.54 -5.76
N ILE A 133 -4.92 -20.92 -5.64
CA ILE A 133 -3.64 -21.62 -5.73
C ILE A 133 -3.43 -22.62 -4.58
N ILE A 134 -3.95 -22.30 -3.37
CA ILE A 134 -3.90 -23.20 -2.22
C ILE A 134 -4.88 -24.36 -2.40
N ALA A 135 -6.07 -24.12 -2.96
CA ALA A 135 -7.02 -25.19 -3.27
C ALA A 135 -6.46 -26.12 -4.38
N GLU A 136 -5.76 -25.57 -5.36
CA GLU A 136 -5.16 -26.33 -6.47
C GLU A 136 -3.94 -27.15 -6.03
N LEU A 137 -3.01 -26.54 -5.27
CA LEU A 137 -1.68 -27.11 -5.02
C LEU A 137 -1.46 -27.51 -3.55
N GLY A 138 -2.44 -27.33 -2.68
CA GLY A 138 -2.32 -27.62 -1.24
C GLY A 138 -1.99 -29.08 -0.94
N ASP A 139 -2.68 -30.02 -1.59
CA ASP A 139 -2.43 -31.46 -1.39
C ASP A 139 -1.03 -31.86 -1.84
N GLU A 140 -0.58 -31.32 -2.98
CA GLU A 140 0.76 -31.57 -3.52
C GLU A 140 1.84 -30.95 -2.63
N HIS A 141 1.61 -29.75 -2.09
CA HIS A 141 2.46 -29.14 -1.08
C HIS A 141 2.58 -30.01 0.17
N VAL A 142 1.46 -30.49 0.71
CA VAL A 142 1.47 -31.35 1.91
C VAL A 142 2.21 -32.66 1.65
N ARG A 143 2.08 -33.23 0.44
CA ARG A 143 2.73 -34.47 0.05
C ARG A 143 4.25 -34.32 -0.14
N THR A 144 4.71 -33.20 -0.69
CA THR A 144 6.11 -33.01 -1.13
C THR A 144 6.94 -32.15 -0.18
N GLY A 145 6.30 -31.27 0.59
CA GLY A 145 6.97 -30.24 1.38
C GLY A 145 7.54 -29.09 0.54
N SER A 146 7.14 -28.96 -0.73
CA SER A 146 7.56 -27.91 -1.66
C SER A 146 6.68 -26.67 -1.49
N PRO A 147 7.18 -25.49 -1.10
CA PRO A 147 6.36 -24.30 -0.93
C PRO A 147 5.69 -23.87 -2.25
N ILE A 148 4.48 -23.33 -2.13
CA ILE A 148 3.70 -22.84 -3.27
C ILE A 148 4.08 -21.38 -3.53
N ILE A 149 4.62 -21.11 -4.71
CA ILE A 149 5.04 -19.78 -5.15
C ILE A 149 4.03 -19.23 -6.14
N TYR A 150 3.58 -18.00 -5.91
CA TYR A 150 2.63 -17.32 -6.80
C TYR A 150 2.75 -15.80 -6.71
N THR A 151 2.12 -15.11 -7.65
CA THR A 151 2.09 -13.64 -7.73
C THR A 151 0.67 -13.13 -8.00
N SER A 152 0.48 -11.82 -8.09
CA SER A 152 -0.80 -11.17 -8.37
C SER A 152 -0.65 -10.13 -9.49
N ALA A 153 -1.64 -9.26 -9.64
CA ALA A 153 -1.55 -8.08 -10.51
C ALA A 153 -0.57 -7.00 -9.97
N ASP A 154 -0.10 -7.15 -8.72
CA ASP A 154 0.86 -6.24 -8.08
C ASP A 154 2.27 -6.83 -8.09
N SER A 155 3.28 -6.00 -7.79
CA SER A 155 4.67 -6.42 -7.65
C SER A 155 4.90 -7.21 -6.35
N VAL A 156 4.47 -8.48 -6.33
CA VAL A 156 4.55 -9.35 -5.14
C VAL A 156 5.04 -10.76 -5.43
N PHE A 157 5.83 -11.33 -4.50
CA PHE A 157 6.24 -12.74 -4.47
C PHE A 157 5.61 -13.37 -3.24
N GLN A 158 4.66 -14.28 -3.44
CA GLN A 158 3.89 -14.87 -2.35
C GLN A 158 4.28 -16.33 -2.17
N ILE A 159 4.49 -16.71 -0.90
CA ILE A 159 4.97 -18.04 -0.52
C ILE A 159 3.93 -18.65 0.42
N ALA A 160 3.16 -19.62 -0.08
CA ALA A 160 2.19 -20.34 0.71
C ALA A 160 2.73 -21.70 1.16
N ALA A 161 2.50 -22.02 2.44
CA ALA A 161 2.87 -23.30 3.01
C ALA A 161 1.93 -23.68 4.16
N HIS A 162 1.64 -24.97 4.27
CA HIS A 162 0.88 -25.54 5.37
C HIS A 162 1.73 -25.51 6.64
N GLU A 163 1.19 -24.95 7.73
CA GLU A 163 1.99 -24.69 8.96
C GLU A 163 2.56 -25.96 9.61
N GLU A 164 1.91 -27.11 9.42
CA GLU A 164 2.42 -28.41 9.91
C GLU A 164 3.49 -29.05 9.02
N VAL A 165 3.65 -28.56 7.79
CA VAL A 165 4.59 -29.12 6.79
C VAL A 165 5.85 -28.27 6.69
N ILE A 166 5.68 -26.95 6.59
CA ILE A 166 6.76 -25.97 6.73
C ILE A 166 6.39 -25.06 7.90
N PRO A 167 7.05 -25.22 9.07
CA PRO A 167 6.75 -24.41 10.23
C PRO A 167 7.02 -22.92 9.95
N LEU A 168 6.29 -22.04 10.64
CA LEU A 168 6.33 -20.58 10.40
C LEU A 168 7.74 -19.99 10.37
N TRP A 169 8.63 -20.42 11.28
CA TRP A 169 10.00 -19.91 11.33
C TRP A 169 10.79 -20.25 10.06
N GLU A 170 10.52 -21.40 9.43
CA GLU A 170 11.15 -21.82 8.17
C GLU A 170 10.54 -21.07 7.00
N LEU A 171 9.20 -20.92 6.95
CA LEU A 171 8.52 -20.10 5.95
C LEU A 171 9.03 -18.64 5.95
N TYR A 172 9.27 -18.08 7.13
CA TYR A 172 9.82 -16.74 7.27
C TYR A 172 11.27 -16.63 6.78
N LYS A 173 12.11 -17.64 7.03
CA LYS A 173 13.47 -17.71 6.46
C LYS A 173 13.45 -17.82 4.94
N ILE A 174 12.54 -18.62 4.39
CA ILE A 174 12.33 -18.73 2.94
C ILE A 174 11.94 -17.36 2.35
N CYS A 175 11.07 -16.61 3.02
CA CYS A 175 10.71 -15.25 2.61
C CYS A 175 11.89 -14.27 2.69
N GLU A 176 12.75 -14.40 3.71
CA GLU A 176 13.97 -13.59 3.85
C GLU A 176 14.95 -13.86 2.70
N VAL A 177 15.15 -15.13 2.33
CA VAL A 177 15.94 -15.51 1.14
C VAL A 177 15.34 -14.90 -0.13
N ALA A 178 14.02 -15.01 -0.33
CA ALA A 178 13.37 -14.40 -1.49
C ALA A 178 13.56 -12.87 -1.52
N ARG A 179 13.53 -12.22 -0.35
CA ARG A 179 13.73 -10.77 -0.24
C ARG A 179 15.13 -10.34 -0.63
N GLU A 180 16.14 -11.11 -0.24
CA GLU A 180 17.55 -10.90 -0.63
C GLU A 180 17.76 -11.11 -2.14
N MET A 181 17.15 -12.13 -2.72
CA MET A 181 17.34 -12.50 -4.12
C MET A 181 16.55 -11.64 -5.11
N LEU A 182 15.45 -11.02 -4.68
CA LEU A 182 14.60 -10.15 -5.50
C LEU A 182 14.59 -8.71 -4.99
N PRO A 183 15.69 -7.96 -4.91
CA PRO A 183 15.70 -6.64 -4.28
C PRO A 183 14.72 -5.63 -4.92
N GLY A 184 14.40 -5.79 -6.21
CA GLY A 184 13.50 -4.88 -6.93
C GLY A 184 12.00 -5.17 -6.81
N ILE A 185 11.57 -6.28 -6.19
CA ILE A 185 10.14 -6.56 -6.06
C ILE A 185 9.49 -5.76 -4.93
N GLY A 186 8.27 -5.26 -5.12
CA GLY A 186 7.59 -4.44 -4.12
C GLY A 186 7.44 -5.13 -2.77
N ARG A 187 7.04 -6.41 -2.74
CA ARG A 187 6.81 -7.13 -1.48
C ARG A 187 6.97 -8.64 -1.60
N ILE A 188 7.61 -9.26 -0.60
CA ILE A 188 7.51 -10.72 -0.37
C ILE A 188 6.45 -10.96 0.71
N ILE A 189 5.57 -11.96 0.54
CA ILE A 189 4.49 -12.23 1.48
C ILE A 189 4.48 -13.70 1.88
N ALA A 190 4.66 -13.97 3.18
CA ALA A 190 4.39 -15.26 3.79
C ALA A 190 2.88 -15.49 3.89
N ARG A 191 2.40 -16.61 3.34
CA ARG A 191 0.99 -17.00 3.26
C ARG A 191 0.77 -18.36 3.91
N PRO A 192 0.96 -18.47 5.23
CA PRO A 192 0.69 -19.72 5.92
C PRO A 192 -0.79 -20.10 5.81
N PHE A 193 -1.04 -21.40 5.72
CA PHE A 193 -2.37 -21.98 5.70
C PHE A 193 -2.45 -23.24 6.56
N GLU A 194 -3.67 -23.63 6.90
CA GLU A 194 -4.00 -24.81 7.69
C GLU A 194 -5.22 -25.53 7.09
N GLY A 195 -5.52 -26.72 7.58
CA GLY A 195 -6.69 -27.51 7.18
C GLY A 195 -6.29 -28.76 6.41
N GLU A 196 -7.26 -29.35 5.71
CA GLU A 196 -7.08 -30.62 5.02
C GLU A 196 -7.52 -30.49 3.55
N SER A 197 -7.28 -31.53 2.75
CA SER A 197 -7.68 -31.59 1.34
C SER A 197 -9.12 -31.12 1.13
N GLY A 198 -9.31 -30.16 0.23
CA GLY A 198 -10.61 -29.55 -0.05
C GLY A 198 -11.11 -28.52 0.98
N ALA A 199 -10.40 -28.30 2.09
CA ALA A 199 -10.81 -27.42 3.18
C ALA A 199 -9.68 -26.53 3.74
N TYR A 200 -8.68 -26.21 2.91
CA TYR A 200 -7.58 -25.32 3.30
C TYR A 200 -8.02 -23.87 3.53
N ARG A 201 -7.43 -23.22 4.53
CA ARG A 201 -7.69 -21.82 4.88
C ARG A 201 -6.40 -21.10 5.27
N ARG A 202 -6.25 -19.86 4.82
CA ARG A 202 -5.11 -18.99 5.23
C ARG A 202 -5.24 -18.62 6.70
N THR A 203 -4.11 -18.53 7.39
CA THR A 203 -4.07 -18.15 8.81
C THR A 203 -3.79 -16.65 8.99
N ALA A 204 -3.90 -16.18 10.23
CA ALA A 204 -3.53 -14.82 10.61
C ALA A 204 -2.01 -14.60 10.69
N ASN A 205 -1.19 -15.65 10.57
CA ASN A 205 0.27 -15.60 10.68
C ASN A 205 0.96 -15.04 9.41
N ARG A 206 0.21 -14.31 8.58
CA ARG A 206 0.75 -13.58 7.42
C ARG A 206 1.87 -12.64 7.88
N LYS A 207 2.98 -12.64 7.16
CA LYS A 207 4.07 -11.68 7.33
C LYS A 207 4.52 -11.12 6.00
N ASP A 208 4.72 -9.81 5.95
CA ASP A 208 5.08 -9.09 4.74
C ASP A 208 6.51 -8.53 4.88
N TYR A 209 7.27 -8.60 3.79
CA TYR A 209 8.63 -8.07 3.66
C TYR A 209 8.65 -7.08 2.49
N ALA A 210 8.31 -5.83 2.77
CA ALA A 210 8.28 -4.78 1.76
C ALA A 210 9.68 -4.34 1.35
N MET A 211 9.79 -3.82 0.14
CA MET A 211 10.99 -3.14 -0.33
C MET A 211 11.29 -1.94 0.60
N PRO A 212 12.52 -1.78 1.10
CA PRO A 212 12.85 -0.63 1.93
C PRO A 212 12.91 0.65 1.08
N PRO A 213 12.44 1.80 1.61
CA PRO A 213 12.56 3.07 0.92
C PRO A 213 14.04 3.48 0.75
N ALA A 214 14.34 4.10 -0.39
CA ALA A 214 15.67 4.61 -0.70
C ALA A 214 16.15 5.66 0.32
N PRO A 215 17.46 5.74 0.61
CA PRO A 215 17.99 6.73 1.54
C PRO A 215 17.88 8.17 1.03
N GLY A 216 17.84 9.12 1.97
CA GLY A 216 17.86 10.55 1.67
C GLY A 216 16.47 11.18 1.53
N MET A 217 15.41 10.40 1.73
CA MET A 217 14.03 10.88 1.76
C MET A 217 13.78 11.90 2.87
N LEU A 218 12.70 12.67 2.77
CA LEU A 218 12.31 13.71 3.74
C LEU A 218 12.36 13.20 5.19
N LEU A 219 11.86 12.00 5.46
CA LEU A 219 11.83 11.44 6.82
C LEU A 219 13.24 11.19 7.39
N ASP A 220 14.21 10.82 6.54
CA ASP A 220 15.62 10.72 6.96
C ASP A 220 16.18 12.09 7.33
N GLN A 221 15.88 13.10 6.51
CA GLN A 221 16.35 14.47 6.72
C GLN A 221 15.75 15.07 8.00
N LEU A 222 14.46 14.84 8.25
CA LEU A 222 13.78 15.25 9.48
C LEU A 222 14.41 14.55 10.70
N ALA A 223 14.66 13.25 10.62
CA ALA A 223 15.31 12.50 11.69
C ALA A 223 16.74 13.02 11.97
N ALA A 224 17.54 13.29 10.94
CA ALA A 224 18.88 13.86 11.06
C ALA A 224 18.84 15.26 11.70
N ALA A 225 17.83 16.06 11.34
CA ALA A 225 17.57 17.38 11.94
C ALA A 225 16.89 17.32 13.32
N LYS A 226 16.63 16.12 13.86
CA LYS A 226 15.93 15.87 15.13
C LYS A 226 14.53 16.49 15.19
N VAL A 227 13.86 16.59 14.04
CA VAL A 227 12.47 17.00 13.95
C VAL A 227 11.60 15.76 14.20
N PRO A 228 10.73 15.75 15.23
CA PRO A 228 9.93 14.58 15.54
C PRO A 228 8.87 14.33 14.47
N VAL A 229 8.68 13.05 14.14
CA VAL A 229 7.66 12.54 13.24
C VAL A 229 6.76 11.58 14.01
N HIS A 230 5.47 11.90 14.06
CA HIS A 230 4.41 11.03 14.58
C HIS A 230 3.56 10.55 13.42
N SER A 231 3.58 9.25 13.17
CA SER A 231 2.78 8.65 12.11
C SER A 231 1.46 8.06 12.62
N VAL A 232 0.40 8.19 11.83
CA VAL A 232 -0.92 7.61 12.13
C VAL A 232 -1.38 6.76 10.95
N GLY A 233 -1.87 5.56 11.24
CA GLY A 233 -2.34 4.61 10.24
C GLY A 233 -1.21 3.83 9.59
N LYS A 234 -1.20 3.77 8.26
CA LYS A 234 -0.29 2.91 7.47
C LYS A 234 1.09 3.50 7.20
N ILE A 235 1.31 4.77 7.54
CA ILE A 235 2.57 5.48 7.25
C ILE A 235 3.80 4.74 7.82
N PHE A 236 3.74 4.23 9.06
CA PHE A 236 4.85 3.45 9.62
C PHE A 236 5.18 2.20 8.80
N ASP A 237 4.15 1.47 8.35
CA ASP A 237 4.32 0.26 7.56
C ASP A 237 4.86 0.57 6.15
N VAL A 238 4.43 1.69 5.53
CA VAL A 238 4.87 2.13 4.18
C VAL A 238 6.36 2.48 4.17
N PHE A 239 6.86 3.08 5.25
CA PHE A 239 8.27 3.48 5.35
C PHE A 239 9.12 2.54 6.22
N LEU A 240 8.57 1.39 6.62
CA LEU A 240 9.25 0.42 7.51
C LEU A 240 9.81 1.07 8.79
N GLY A 241 9.09 2.04 9.34
CA GLY A 241 9.48 2.82 10.52
C GLY A 241 10.67 3.77 10.32
N ARG A 242 11.22 3.88 9.11
CA ARG A 242 12.40 4.69 8.83
C ARG A 242 12.08 6.18 9.00
N GLY A 243 12.82 6.82 9.91
CA GLY A 243 12.67 8.25 10.23
C GLY A 243 11.45 8.60 11.10
N ILE A 244 10.75 7.60 11.65
CA ILE A 244 9.52 7.79 12.43
C ILE A 244 9.76 7.38 13.89
N GLN A 245 9.50 8.30 14.83
CA GLN A 245 9.74 8.07 16.26
C GLN A 245 8.50 7.58 17.00
N LEU A 246 7.33 8.11 16.66
CA LEU A 246 6.05 7.76 17.26
C LEU A 246 5.11 7.23 16.19
N TYR A 247 4.34 6.19 16.52
CA TYR A 247 3.35 5.67 15.58
C TYR A 247 2.13 5.08 16.27
N ASP A 248 0.97 5.29 15.64
CA ASP A 248 -0.29 4.69 16.04
C ASP A 248 -0.94 3.96 14.85
N LYS A 249 -1.18 2.65 15.01
CA LYS A 249 -1.96 1.88 14.03
C LYS A 249 -3.44 2.23 14.15
N THR A 250 -4.16 2.26 13.04
CA THR A 250 -5.59 2.59 13.00
C THR A 250 -6.44 1.39 12.59
N LYS A 251 -7.70 1.39 13.02
CA LYS A 251 -8.70 0.39 12.61
C LYS A 251 -9.63 0.92 11.51
N THR A 252 -9.92 2.21 11.53
CA THR A 252 -10.81 2.93 10.60
C THR A 252 -10.34 4.37 10.43
N ASN A 253 -10.90 5.10 9.48
CA ASN A 253 -10.64 6.53 9.26
C ASN A 253 -11.08 7.37 10.47
N ALA A 254 -12.19 7.02 11.13
CA ALA A 254 -12.64 7.71 12.34
C ALA A 254 -11.64 7.55 13.51
N ASP A 255 -11.11 6.34 13.70
CA ASP A 255 -10.03 6.07 14.67
C ASP A 255 -8.74 6.83 14.28
N GLY A 256 -8.43 6.89 12.98
CA GLY A 256 -7.31 7.69 12.46
C GLY A 256 -7.43 9.18 12.77
N MET A 257 -8.61 9.77 12.59
CA MET A 257 -8.85 11.17 12.95
C MET A 257 -8.77 11.41 14.47
N ALA A 258 -9.32 10.50 15.28
CA ALA A 258 -9.20 10.59 16.74
C ALA A 258 -7.74 10.56 17.21
N LYS A 259 -6.92 9.66 16.65
CA LYS A 259 -5.47 9.58 16.92
C LYS A 259 -4.71 10.78 16.40
N THR A 260 -5.11 11.34 15.26
CA THR A 260 -4.54 12.58 14.74
C THR A 260 -4.78 13.73 15.72
N LEU A 261 -6.00 13.85 16.25
CA LEU A 261 -6.32 14.87 17.27
C LEU A 261 -5.54 14.67 18.57
N ALA A 262 -5.35 13.42 19.02
CA ALA A 262 -4.51 13.11 20.18
C ALA A 262 -3.03 13.50 19.92
N ALA A 263 -2.47 13.10 18.79
CA ALA A 263 -1.13 13.49 18.36
C ALA A 263 -0.97 15.02 18.30
N MET A 264 -2.02 15.74 17.86
CA MET A 264 -2.04 17.20 17.86
C MET A 264 -2.10 17.81 19.26
N ALA A 265 -2.70 17.14 20.24
CA ALA A 265 -2.68 17.61 21.62
C ALA A 265 -1.26 17.50 22.22
N ASP A 266 -0.61 16.36 21.97
CA ASP A 266 0.65 15.96 22.58
C ASP A 266 1.89 16.62 21.94
N SER A 267 1.91 16.77 20.61
CA SER A 267 3.08 17.25 19.88
C SER A 267 2.95 18.72 19.47
N LYS A 268 3.76 19.62 20.04
CA LYS A 268 3.74 21.08 19.70
C LYS A 268 4.57 21.47 18.47
N SER A 269 5.44 20.57 18.01
CA SER A 269 6.28 20.77 16.84
C SER A 269 6.48 19.47 16.06
N GLY A 270 7.02 19.58 14.84
CA GLY A 270 7.36 18.43 14.00
C GLY A 270 6.32 18.08 12.93
N LEU A 271 6.31 16.84 12.50
CA LEU A 271 5.40 16.33 11.47
C LEU A 271 4.45 15.29 12.07
N ILE A 272 3.15 15.51 11.89
CA ILE A 272 2.14 14.47 12.09
C ILE A 272 1.73 13.98 10.70
N PHE A 273 2.07 12.74 10.36
CA PHE A 273 1.83 12.16 9.03
C PHE A 273 0.78 11.05 9.12
N VAL A 274 -0.36 11.28 8.49
CA VAL A 274 -1.58 10.47 8.63
C VAL A 274 -1.93 9.85 7.29
N ASN A 275 -2.24 8.56 7.29
CA ASN A 275 -2.93 7.91 6.18
C ASN A 275 -4.32 7.43 6.61
N LEU A 276 -5.36 7.87 5.89
CA LEU A 276 -6.76 7.45 6.04
C LEU A 276 -7.12 6.45 4.93
N VAL A 277 -6.95 5.16 5.23
CA VAL A 277 -6.92 4.06 4.25
C VAL A 277 -8.29 3.47 3.89
N ASP A 278 -9.36 3.77 4.64
CA ASP A 278 -10.66 3.12 4.39
C ASP A 278 -11.21 3.42 2.98
N PHE A 279 -10.94 4.64 2.48
CA PHE A 279 -11.30 5.08 1.13
C PHE A 279 -10.83 4.09 0.05
N ASP A 280 -9.60 3.61 0.17
CA ASP A 280 -9.02 2.64 -0.75
C ASP A 280 -9.46 1.20 -0.43
N MET A 281 -9.20 0.76 0.80
CA MET A 281 -9.29 -0.65 1.19
C MET A 281 -10.74 -1.15 1.35
N LEU A 282 -11.64 -0.30 1.84
CA LEU A 282 -13.04 -0.68 2.08
C LEU A 282 -13.94 -0.33 0.91
N TYR A 283 -13.66 0.76 0.18
CA TYR A 283 -14.60 1.30 -0.81
C TYR A 283 -14.06 1.28 -2.24
N GLY A 284 -12.88 1.86 -2.49
CA GLY A 284 -12.26 1.99 -3.81
C GLY A 284 -12.07 0.64 -4.50
N HIS A 285 -11.29 -0.27 -3.90
CA HIS A 285 -11.05 -1.61 -4.45
C HIS A 285 -12.33 -2.47 -4.61
N ARG A 286 -13.40 -2.12 -3.90
CA ARG A 286 -14.69 -2.83 -3.95
C ARG A 286 -15.69 -2.17 -4.90
N ASN A 287 -15.32 -1.06 -5.54
CA ASN A 287 -16.21 -0.23 -6.34
C ASN A 287 -17.51 0.16 -5.59
N ASP A 288 -17.42 0.36 -4.28
CA ASP A 288 -18.54 0.73 -3.42
C ASP A 288 -18.70 2.25 -3.37
N VAL A 289 -19.43 2.81 -4.33
CA VAL A 289 -19.71 4.26 -4.42
C VAL A 289 -20.47 4.78 -3.20
N GLU A 290 -21.35 3.95 -2.63
CA GLU A 290 -22.20 4.30 -1.49
C GLU A 290 -21.38 4.44 -0.21
N GLY A 291 -20.49 3.49 0.06
CA GLY A 291 -19.59 3.53 1.20
C GLY A 291 -18.48 4.57 1.08
N TYR A 292 -18.06 4.90 -0.16
CA TYR A 292 -17.04 5.93 -0.40
C TYR A 292 -17.58 7.35 -0.10
N ALA A 293 -18.81 7.65 -0.51
CA ALA A 293 -19.45 8.97 -0.42
C ALA A 293 -19.68 9.45 1.03
#